data_AF-A0A4S2FC45-F1
#
_entry.id   AF-A0A4S2FC45-F1
#
_cell.length_a   1.000
_cell.length_b   1.000
_cell.length_c   1.000
_cell.angle_alpha   90.00
_cell.angle_beta   90.00
_cell.angle_gamma   90.00
#
_symmetry.space_group_name_H-M   'P 1'
#
loop_
_entity.id
_entity.type
_entity.pdbx_description
1 polymer ?
#
loop_
_entity_poly.entity_id
_entity_poly.type
_entity_poly.pdbx_seq_one_letter_code
_entity_poly.pdbx_strand_id
1 'polypeptide(L)' 'MKNKQEKQAPNKWGSWELFVIAIGTLVIVTAPMYDKPIIVVIEGLSIVLIGVLWMRLSRKKHELGQRRKQTPRQYKKTK' A
#
# COMPACT_ATOMS: atom_id res chain seq x y z
N MET A 1 -27.09 -20.25 -17.87
CA MET A 1 -26.78 -19.28 -16.80
C MET A 1 -25.29 -18.98 -16.83
N LYS A 2 -24.89 -17.75 -17.16
CA LYS A 2 -23.47 -17.37 -17.25
C LYS A 2 -23.02 -16.85 -15.88
N ASN A 3 -22.26 -17.66 -15.14
CA ASN A 3 -21.59 -17.21 -13.91
C ASN A 3 -20.48 -16.23 -14.29
N LYS A 4 -20.81 -14.95 -14.26
CA LYS A 4 -19.87 -13.84 -14.42
C LYS A 4 -19.03 -13.81 -13.15
N GLN A 5 -17.94 -14.57 -13.13
CA GLN A 5 -16.90 -14.40 -12.13
C GLN A 5 -16.36 -12.98 -12.28
N GLU A 6 -16.82 -12.13 -11.38
CA GLU A 6 -16.31 -10.79 -11.16
C GLU A 6 -14.85 -10.96 -10.75
N LYS A 7 -13.95 -10.95 -11.73
CA LYS A 7 -12.52 -10.80 -11.49
C LYS A 7 -12.36 -9.41 -10.88
N GLN A 8 -12.49 -9.34 -9.56
CA GLN A 8 -11.94 -8.27 -8.76
C GLN A 8 -10.48 -8.20 -9.18
N ALA A 9 -10.15 -7.24 -10.06
CA ALA A 9 -8.76 -6.92 -10.32
C ALA A 9 -8.15 -6.72 -8.94
N PRO A 10 -7.09 -7.47 -8.56
CA PRO A 10 -6.44 -7.21 -7.31
C PRO A 10 -5.87 -5.81 -7.47
N ASN A 11 -6.60 -4.83 -6.94
CA ASN A 11 -6.08 -3.54 -6.57
C ASN A 11 -5.00 -3.88 -5.56
N LYS A 12 -3.81 -4.15 -6.07
CA LYS A 12 -2.57 -4.32 -5.30
C LYS A 12 -2.27 -2.94 -4.72
N TRP A 13 -3.09 -2.48 -3.79
CA TRP A 13 -2.65 -1.61 -2.73
C TRP A 13 -1.42 -2.31 -2.16
N GLY A 14 -0.28 -1.61 -2.09
CA GLY A 14 0.96 -2.26 -1.74
C GLY A 14 0.77 -2.89 -0.36
N SER A 15 0.73 -4.23 -0.36
CA SER A 15 0.49 -5.03 0.83
C SER A 15 1.45 -4.66 1.96
N TRP A 16 2.62 -4.13 1.59
CA TRP A 16 3.65 -3.64 2.49
C TRP A 16 3.30 -2.31 3.17
N GLU A 17 2.70 -1.36 2.44
CA GLU A 17 2.35 -0.04 3.00
C GLU A 17 1.23 -0.17 4.03
N LEU A 18 0.22 -1.00 3.73
CA LEU A 18 -0.85 -1.37 4.66
C LEU A 18 -0.32 -2.10 5.90
N PHE A 19 0.66 -2.98 5.73
CA PHE A 19 1.27 -3.71 6.84
C PHE A 19 2.00 -2.78 7.82
N VAL A 20 2.79 -1.83 7.30
CA VAL A 20 3.51 -0.85 8.14
C VAL A 20 2.53 0.06 8.89
N ILE A 21 1.45 0.50 8.24
CA ILE A 21 0.39 1.30 8.88
C ILE A 21 -0.30 0.49 9.99
N ALA A 22 -0.63 -0.78 9.73
CA ALA A 22 -1.25 -1.65 10.72
C ALA A 22 -0.35 -1.86 11.95
N ILE A 23 0.96 -2.08 11.75
CA ILE A 23 1.93 -2.16 12.86
C ILE A 23 1.98 -0.86 13.65
N GLY A 24 2.08 0.30 12.99
CA GLY A 24 2.09 1.58 13.69
C GLY A 24 0.82 1.81 14.50
N THR A 25 -0.33 1.37 13.98
CA THR A 25 -1.62 1.45 14.68
C THR A 25 -1.66 0.49 15.88
N LEU A 26 -1.11 -0.72 15.75
CA LEU A 26 -0.98 -1.69 16.84
C LEU A 26 -0.16 -1.11 17.99
N VAL A 27 0.97 -0.46 17.68
CA VAL A 27 1.83 0.21 18.68
C VAL A 27 1.06 1.28 19.44
N ILE A 28 0.27 2.12 18.74
CA ILE A 28 -0.56 3.15 19.37
C ILE A 28 -1.61 2.53 20.31
N VAL A 29 -2.25 1.43 19.90
CA VAL A 29 -3.26 0.74 20.72
C VAL A 29 -2.64 0.13 21.98
N THR A 30 -1.38 -0.31 21.91
CA THR A 30 -0.64 -0.83 23.07
C THR A 30 -0.05 0.27 23.96
N ALA A 31 -0.05 1.53 23.54
CA ALA A 31 0.51 2.65 24.29
C ALA A 31 0.06 2.77 25.78
N PRO A 32 -1.23 2.57 26.14
CA PRO A 32 -1.66 2.66 27.54
C PRO A 32 -1.08 1.55 28.45
N MET A 33 -0.43 0.52 27.90
CA MET A 33 0.25 -0.51 28.68
C MET A 33 1.67 -0.11 29.13
N TYR A 34 2.18 1.04 28.68
CA TYR A 34 3.53 1.50 28.98
C TYR A 34 3.52 2.67 29.97
N ASP A 35 4.60 2.81 30.75
CA ASP A 35 4.77 3.89 31.75
C ASP A 35 4.74 5.30 31.15
N LYS A 36 5.07 5.44 29.87
CA LYS A 36 5.10 6.73 29.14
C LYS A 36 4.25 6.66 27.88
N PRO A 37 2.91 6.65 28.00
CA PRO A 37 2.01 6.42 26.87
C PRO A 37 2.16 7.48 25.77
N ILE A 38 2.41 8.74 26.15
CA ILE A 38 2.60 9.83 25.18
C ILE A 38 3.79 9.59 24.25
N ILE A 39 4.91 9.08 24.77
CA ILE A 39 6.11 8.82 23.97
C ILE A 39 5.84 7.69 22.97
N VAL A 40 5.18 6.61 23.41
CA VAL A 40 4.83 5.47 22.57
C VAL A 40 3.86 5.86 21.45
N VAL A 41 2.89 6.73 21.73
CA VAL A 41 1.99 7.27 20.69
C VAL A 41 2.75 8.09 19.65
N ILE A 42 3.72 8.92 20.06
CA ILE A 42 4.53 9.72 19.13
C ILE A 42 5.35 8.82 18.20
N GLU A 43 5.96 7.75 18.73
CA GLU A 43 6.68 6.76 17.93
C GLU A 43 5.75 6.04 16.95
N GLY A 44 4.60 5.55 17.44
CA GLY A 44 3.59 4.89 16.60
C GLY A 44 3.08 5.80 15.48
N LEU A 45 2.79 7.07 15.78
CA LEU A 45 2.37 8.07 14.79
C LEU A 45 3.46 8.33 13.74
N SER A 46 4.74 8.34 14.14
CA SER A 46 5.86 8.53 13.22
C SER A 46 5.94 7.38 12.20
N ILE A 47 5.74 6.14 12.64
CA ILE A 47 5.71 4.94 11.78
C ILE A 47 4.52 5.01 10.80
N VAL A 48 3.33 5.39 11.29
CA VAL A 48 2.15 5.57 10.44
C VAL A 48 2.40 6.66 9.39
N LEU A 49 3.01 7.79 9.78
CA LEU A 49 3.34 8.89 8.87
C LEU A 49 4.26 8.44 7.74
N ILE A 50 5.30 7.66 8.07
CA ILE A 50 6.23 7.08 7.10
C ILE A 50 5.50 6.13 6.15
N GLY A 51 4.64 5.25 6.67
CA GLY A 51 3.83 4.33 5.86
C GLY A 51 2.92 5.07 4.87
N VAL A 52 2.25 6.14 5.32
CA VAL A 52 1.39 6.97 4.47
C VAL A 52 2.18 7.78 3.45
N LEU A 53 3.33 8.34 3.82
CA LEU A 53 4.23 9.05 2.90
C LEU A 53 4.74 8.12 1.80
N TRP A 54 5.16 6.91 2.17
CA TRP A 54 5.61 5.88 1.23
C TRP A 54 4.46 5.51 0.28
N MET A 55 3.26 5.28 0.79
CA MET A 55 2.07 5.01 -0.01
C MET A 55 1.76 6.16 -1.00
N ARG A 56 1.91 7.42 -0.56
CA ARG A 56 1.68 8.59 -1.43
C ARG A 56 2.74 8.70 -2.53
N LEU A 57 4.01 8.41 -2.22
CA LEU A 57 5.09 8.35 -3.22
C LEU A 57 4.93 7.15 -4.18
N SER A 58 4.49 6.01 -3.65
CA SER A 58 4.28 4.77 -4.40
C SER A 58 3.14 4.92 -5.41
N ARG A 59 2.04 5.61 -5.04
CA ARG A 59 0.97 5.98 -5.97
C ARG A 59 1.48 6.80 -7.15
N LYS A 60 2.30 7.84 -6.90
CA LYS A 60 2.93 8.64 -7.97
C LYS A 60 3.84 7.79 -8.88
N LYS A 61 4.58 6.84 -8.31
CA LYS A 61 5.45 5.93 -9.07
C LYS A 61 4.66 4.86 -9.83
N HIS A 62 3.54 4.39 -9.29
CA HIS A 62 2.67 3.42 -9.95
C HIS A 62 1.88 4.05 -11.12
N GLU A 63 1.50 5.33 -11.06
CA GLU A 63 0.93 6.04 -12.22
C GLU A 63 1.95 6.17 -13.37
N LEU A 64 3.23 6.41 -13.06
CA LEU A 64 4.32 6.45 -14.05
C LEU A 64 4.73 5.05 -14.54
N GLY A 65 4.68 4.03 -13.67
CA GLY A 65 5.06 2.65 -13.97
C GLY A 65 3.97 1.84 -14.68
N GLN A 66 2.68 2.11 -14.42
CA GLN A 66 1.56 1.49 -15.14
C GLN A 66 1.49 1.97 -16.60
N ARG A 67 1.88 3.23 -16.91
CA ARG A 67 2.06 3.66 -18.31
C ARG A 67 3.12 2.86 -19.06
N ARG A 68 4.18 2.36 -18.39
CA ARG A 68 5.21 1.51 -19.02
C ARG A 68 4.81 0.04 -19.17
N LYS A 69 3.87 -0.47 -18.37
CA LYS A 69 3.34 -1.85 -18.50
C LYS A 69 2.09 -1.96 -19.38
N GLN A 70 1.44 -0.84 -19.72
CA GLN A 70 0.28 -0.80 -20.63
C GLN A 70 0.61 -0.61 -22.10
N THR A 71 1.88 -0.65 -22.52
CA THR A 71 2.21 -0.98 -23.91
C THR A 71 2.39 -2.49 -23.97
N PRO A 72 1.35 -3.30 -24.25
CA PRO A 72 1.64 -4.57 -24.88
C PRO A 72 2.38 -4.20 -26.16
N ARG A 73 3.64 -4.65 -26.26
CA ARG A 73 4.38 -4.69 -27.53
C ARG A 73 3.58 -5.57 -28.49
N GLN A 74 2.54 -5.03 -29.12
CA GLN A 74 1.99 -5.60 -30.34
C GLN A 74 2.90 -5.13 -31.48
N TYR A 75 4.11 -5.69 -31.53
CA TYR A 75 4.92 -5.67 -32.74
C TYR A 75 5.75 -6.95 -32.86
N LYS A 76 5.22 -7.87 -33.66
CA LYS A 76 5.89 -8.67 -34.71
C LYS A 76 4.95 -9.81 -35.10
N LYS A 77 4.84 -10.25 -36.33
CA LYS A 77 5.27 -9.84 -37.68
C LYS A 77 4.58 -10.89 -38.57
N THR A 78 3.95 -10.45 -39.66
CA THR A 78 3.88 -11.12 -40.97
C THR A 78 4.07 -12.64 -41.05
N LYS A 79 3.06 -13.35 -41.55
CA LYS A 79 2.97 -13.74 -42.97
C LYS A 79 1.52 -13.95 -43.36
#